data_AF-A0AB74BQK1-F1
#
_entry.id   AF-A0AB74BQK1-F1
#
_cell.length_a   1.000
_cell.length_b   1.000
_cell.length_c   1.000
_cell.angle_alpha   90.00
_cell.angle_beta   90.00
_cell.angle_gamma   90.00
#
_symmetry.space_group_name_H-M   'P 1'
#
loop_
_entity.id
_entity.type
_entity.pdbx_description
1 polymer ?
#
loop_
_entity_poly.entity_id
_entity_poly.type
_entity_poly.pdbx_seq_one_letter_code
_entity_poly.pdbx_strand_id
1 'polypeptide(L)'
;MAGLLWGVGTSAFLSVHADARWVVCEVAVADLIALSESGMVKFQRAQVVHVGDKSSAAHYLLMHRASYSSTSPPAAVEVRPASGELVVSHEVFDVASVSAAVGAEGNLPAVTTQTLQTATYGSTLIGDSHSQLVAGYGSTETAGSHSDLTAGYGSTGTAGSDSSLTAGYGSTQTSGSDSSLRAGYGSTQTAQERSDLVTGYGSTSTAGYASSLIAGYGSTQTAGYESTLTAGYGSTQTAQDSSSLTTGYGSTSTAGYASSLIAGYGSTQTAGYESTLTAGYGSTQTAQERSDLVTGYGSTSTAGYASSLIAGYGSTQTAGYESTLTAGYGSTQTAQEKSLLTTGYGSTSTAGYESSLIAGYGSTQTAGYKSTLTAGYGSTQTAEHGSSLTAGYGSTATAGQDSSLIAGYGSSLTSGIRSFLTAGYGSTLIAGLRSVLIAGYGSSLTSGIRSTLTAGYGSNQIASYGSSLIAGHESIQVAGHKSMLIAGKGSSQTAGFRSTLIAGAGSVQLAGDRSRLIAGADSNQTAGDRSKLLAGNNSYLTAGDRSKLTGGHDCTLMAGDQSRLTAGKNSVLTAGARSKLIGSEGSTLSAGEDSTLVFRLWDGKRYRQLVARTGENGVEADIPYYVNDDDDIVNKTDEDDT
;
A
#
# COMPACT_ATOMS: atom_id res chain seq x y z
N MET A 1 -46.56 57.66 -24.88
CA MET A 1 -46.84 57.03 -23.56
C MET A 1 -47.47 58.09 -22.64
N ALA A 2 -47.63 57.83 -21.35
CA ALA A 2 -47.88 58.87 -20.34
C ALA A 2 -46.56 59.19 -19.60
N GLY A 3 -46.37 60.42 -19.15
CA GLY A 3 -45.16 60.85 -18.44
C GLY A 3 -45.31 62.22 -17.77
N LEU A 4 -44.27 62.63 -17.04
CA LEU A 4 -44.22 63.88 -16.28
C LEU A 4 -43.60 65.01 -17.11
N LEU A 5 -44.29 66.15 -17.22
CA LEU A 5 -43.75 67.32 -17.89
C LEU A 5 -42.70 68.00 -16.99
N TRP A 6 -41.46 68.08 -17.46
CA TRP A 6 -40.30 68.57 -16.67
C TRP A 6 -40.08 67.85 -15.32
N GLY A 7 -40.53 66.59 -15.20
CA GLY A 7 -40.43 65.80 -13.97
C GLY A 7 -41.39 66.24 -12.85
N VAL A 8 -42.25 67.23 -13.10
CA VAL A 8 -43.21 67.76 -12.12
C VAL A 8 -44.58 67.11 -12.33
N GLY A 9 -45.15 66.53 -11.29
CA GLY A 9 -46.54 66.07 -11.30
C GLY A 9 -46.81 64.82 -10.46
N THR A 10 -47.98 64.24 -10.68
CA THR A 10 -48.33 62.91 -10.18
C THR A 10 -47.74 61.83 -11.07
N SER A 11 -47.00 60.93 -10.46
CA SER A 11 -46.23 59.89 -11.12
C SER A 11 -46.85 58.48 -11.00
N ALA A 12 -48.09 58.34 -10.49
CA ALA A 12 -48.77 57.12 -9.97
C ALA A 12 -48.97 55.90 -10.89
N PHE A 13 -48.19 55.82 -11.97
CA PHE A 13 -48.24 54.81 -13.01
C PHE A 13 -46.80 54.42 -13.44
N LEU A 14 -45.83 54.56 -12.53
CA LEU A 14 -44.38 54.47 -12.81
C LEU A 14 -43.65 53.77 -11.63
N SER A 15 -43.04 52.60 -11.88
CA SER A 15 -42.62 51.65 -10.83
C SER A 15 -41.45 52.08 -9.91
N VAL A 16 -41.71 52.39 -8.63
CA VAL A 16 -40.74 52.92 -7.63
C VAL A 16 -39.54 52.04 -7.26
N HIS A 17 -39.46 50.79 -7.74
CA HIS A 17 -38.43 49.84 -7.33
C HIS A 17 -36.99 50.35 -7.54
N ALA A 18 -36.04 49.81 -6.77
CA ALA A 18 -34.67 50.32 -6.71
C ALA A 18 -33.84 50.03 -7.97
N ASP A 19 -34.25 49.01 -8.72
CA ASP A 19 -33.63 48.42 -9.92
C ASP A 19 -34.36 48.73 -11.23
N ALA A 20 -35.59 49.28 -11.16
CA ALA A 20 -36.32 49.77 -12.33
C ALA A 20 -35.65 51.02 -12.92
N ARG A 21 -35.86 51.35 -14.20
CA ARG A 21 -35.24 52.52 -14.87
C ARG A 21 -36.29 53.52 -15.36
N TRP A 22 -36.01 54.82 -15.23
CA TRP A 22 -36.73 55.88 -15.96
C TRP A 22 -36.02 56.28 -17.24
N VAL A 23 -36.82 56.87 -18.12
CA VAL A 23 -36.50 57.30 -19.48
C VAL A 23 -36.96 58.76 -19.60
N VAL A 24 -36.03 59.70 -19.77
CA VAL A 24 -36.38 61.08 -20.14
C VAL A 24 -36.52 61.12 -21.66
N CYS A 25 -37.62 61.70 -22.13
CA CYS A 25 -37.89 61.85 -23.55
C CYS A 25 -38.15 63.32 -23.91
N GLU A 26 -37.60 63.76 -25.03
CA GLU A 26 -37.95 65.01 -25.69
C GLU A 26 -39.16 64.80 -26.62
N VAL A 27 -40.07 65.76 -26.66
CA VAL A 27 -41.37 65.67 -27.35
C VAL A 27 -41.66 67.00 -28.04
N ALA A 28 -42.09 66.96 -29.31
CA ALA A 28 -42.56 68.15 -30.01
C ALA A 28 -43.82 68.72 -29.32
N VAL A 29 -43.85 70.03 -29.10
CA VAL A 29 -44.93 70.69 -28.31
C VAL A 29 -46.33 70.47 -28.91
N ALA A 30 -46.44 70.29 -30.23
CA ALA A 30 -47.70 69.98 -30.90
C ALA A 30 -48.24 68.56 -30.61
N ASP A 31 -47.39 67.63 -30.17
CA ASP A 31 -47.75 66.22 -29.88
C ASP A 31 -48.05 65.99 -28.38
N LEU A 32 -47.99 67.04 -27.54
CA LEU A 32 -48.24 66.97 -26.09
C LEU A 32 -49.72 67.22 -25.77
N ILE A 33 -50.37 66.21 -25.19
CA ILE A 33 -51.73 66.29 -24.64
C ILE A 33 -51.63 66.34 -23.11
N ALA A 34 -51.95 67.48 -22.51
CA ALA A 34 -52.06 67.60 -21.06
C ALA A 34 -53.24 66.78 -20.51
N LEU A 35 -53.07 66.17 -19.33
CA LEU A 35 -54.13 65.44 -18.63
C LEU A 35 -54.79 66.31 -17.54
N SER A 36 -55.95 65.87 -17.05
CA SER A 36 -56.70 66.54 -15.97
C SER A 36 -56.02 66.51 -14.60
N GLU A 37 -54.95 65.72 -14.46
CA GLU A 37 -54.12 65.65 -13.26
C GLU A 37 -52.82 66.45 -13.47
N SER A 38 -52.50 67.30 -12.50
CA SER A 38 -51.48 68.34 -12.68
C SER A 38 -50.08 67.77 -12.91
N GLY A 39 -49.46 68.19 -14.02
CA GLY A 39 -48.10 67.82 -14.44
C GLY A 39 -47.98 66.61 -15.36
N MET A 40 -49.05 65.81 -15.54
CA MET A 40 -49.02 64.67 -16.47
C MET A 40 -49.35 65.06 -17.92
N VAL A 41 -48.62 64.44 -18.85
CA VAL A 41 -48.83 64.54 -20.30
C VAL A 41 -48.89 63.17 -20.96
N LYS A 42 -49.64 63.07 -22.06
CA LYS A 42 -49.54 61.97 -23.04
C LYS A 42 -49.00 62.48 -24.36
N PHE A 43 -48.25 61.62 -25.04
CA PHE A 43 -47.64 61.89 -26.34
C PHE A 43 -47.67 60.65 -27.23
N GLN A 44 -47.78 60.85 -28.55
CA GLN A 44 -47.86 59.76 -29.54
C GLN A 44 -46.48 59.25 -29.96
N ARG A 45 -45.48 60.15 -30.10
CA ARG A 45 -44.09 59.84 -30.43
C ARG A 45 -43.16 60.73 -29.57
N ALA A 46 -41.93 60.29 -29.35
CA ALA A 46 -40.91 61.02 -28.60
C ALA A 46 -39.51 60.49 -28.94
N GLN A 47 -38.47 61.26 -28.64
CA GLN A 47 -37.08 60.84 -28.72
C GLN A 47 -36.52 60.65 -27.32
N VAL A 48 -35.90 59.51 -27.04
CA VAL A 48 -35.24 59.28 -25.74
C VAL A 48 -33.95 60.09 -25.67
N VAL A 49 -33.77 60.86 -24.60
CA VAL A 49 -32.59 61.70 -24.36
C VAL A 49 -31.79 61.29 -23.12
N HIS A 50 -32.37 60.55 -22.18
CA HIS A 50 -31.66 59.94 -21.05
C HIS A 50 -32.38 58.70 -20.49
N VAL A 51 -31.64 57.78 -19.85
CA VAL A 51 -32.17 56.58 -19.14
C VAL A 51 -31.30 56.29 -17.91
N GLY A 52 -31.84 55.80 -16.77
CA GLY A 52 -30.93 55.23 -15.74
C GLY A 52 -31.43 54.83 -14.34
N ASP A 53 -30.56 55.09 -13.35
CA ASP A 53 -30.64 54.87 -11.89
C ASP A 53 -29.76 55.87 -11.09
N LYS A 54 -30.18 56.61 -10.03
CA LYS A 54 -31.55 56.89 -9.47
C LYS A 54 -32.07 58.37 -9.54
N SER A 55 -31.28 59.45 -9.41
CA SER A 55 -31.77 60.86 -9.26
C SER A 55 -31.87 61.81 -10.49
N SER A 56 -31.27 61.56 -11.66
CA SER A 56 -31.18 62.59 -12.73
C SER A 56 -32.40 62.84 -13.65
N ALA A 57 -33.45 62.05 -13.65
CA ALA A 57 -34.72 62.40 -14.28
C ALA A 57 -35.35 63.58 -13.55
N ALA A 58 -34.88 63.88 -12.34
CA ALA A 58 -34.95 65.23 -11.79
C ALA A 58 -33.75 66.09 -12.26
N HIS A 59 -32.50 65.69 -12.01
CA HIS A 59 -31.34 66.60 -12.20
C HIS A 59 -30.97 66.96 -13.67
N TYR A 60 -30.93 66.02 -14.61
CA TYR A 60 -30.85 66.26 -16.06
C TYR A 60 -31.97 67.17 -16.54
N LEU A 61 -33.21 66.99 -16.05
CA LEU A 61 -34.33 67.89 -16.35
C LEU A 61 -34.21 69.27 -15.68
N LEU A 62 -33.55 69.38 -14.53
CA LEU A 62 -33.22 70.65 -13.88
C LEU A 62 -32.11 71.41 -14.62
N MET A 63 -31.05 70.73 -15.05
CA MET A 63 -29.92 71.34 -15.77
C MET A 63 -30.29 71.79 -17.18
N HIS A 64 -30.98 70.94 -17.95
CA HIS A 64 -31.41 71.29 -19.31
C HIS A 64 -32.62 72.25 -19.33
N ARG A 65 -33.22 72.55 -18.17
CA ARG A 65 -34.40 73.42 -18.03
C ARG A 65 -34.23 74.81 -18.66
N ALA A 66 -33.03 75.38 -18.56
CA ALA A 66 -32.72 76.70 -19.10
C ALA A 66 -32.62 76.70 -20.64
N SER A 67 -32.14 75.59 -21.24
CA SER A 67 -31.99 75.44 -22.69
C SER A 67 -33.32 75.51 -23.45
N TYR A 68 -34.43 75.23 -22.77
CA TYR A 68 -35.79 75.23 -23.32
C TYR A 68 -36.70 76.31 -22.72
N SER A 69 -36.19 77.19 -21.84
CA SER A 69 -37.03 78.18 -21.14
C SER A 69 -37.39 79.42 -21.97
N SER A 70 -36.97 79.52 -23.24
CA SER A 70 -37.25 80.65 -24.13
C SER A 70 -38.63 80.60 -24.82
N THR A 71 -39.35 79.48 -24.73
CA THR A 71 -40.77 79.41 -25.11
C THR A 71 -41.65 79.42 -23.88
N SER A 72 -42.45 80.48 -23.72
CA SER A 72 -43.52 80.52 -22.71
C SER A 72 -44.44 79.30 -22.86
N PRO A 73 -44.83 78.63 -21.76
CA PRO A 73 -45.93 77.67 -21.81
C PRO A 73 -47.20 78.32 -22.40
N PRO A 74 -48.06 77.54 -23.09
CA PRO A 74 -49.41 78.00 -23.41
C PRO A 74 -50.18 78.31 -22.12
N ALA A 75 -51.11 79.27 -22.18
CA ALA A 75 -51.88 79.69 -21.01
C ALA A 75 -52.65 78.50 -20.40
N ALA A 76 -52.44 78.26 -19.11
CA ALA A 76 -53.02 77.13 -18.41
C ALA A 76 -54.55 77.28 -18.28
N VAL A 77 -55.30 76.36 -18.87
CA VAL A 77 -56.72 76.17 -18.57
C VAL A 77 -56.83 75.42 -17.23
N GLU A 78 -57.64 75.95 -16.31
CA GLU A 78 -57.67 75.54 -14.91
C GLU A 78 -58.40 74.19 -14.67
N VAL A 79 -57.67 73.15 -14.24
CA VAL A 79 -58.22 71.87 -13.73
C VAL A 79 -57.32 71.32 -12.59
N ARG A 80 -57.91 70.55 -11.65
CA ARG A 80 -57.30 69.90 -10.46
C ARG A 80 -57.73 68.42 -10.39
N PRO A 81 -57.07 67.47 -9.65
CA PRO A 81 -55.96 67.59 -8.70
C PRO A 81 -54.75 66.60 -8.95
N ALA A 82 -54.32 65.77 -7.97
CA ALA A 82 -53.06 64.96 -7.88
C ALA A 82 -53.33 63.43 -7.71
N SER A 83 -52.42 62.45 -7.45
CA SER A 83 -51.09 62.35 -6.74
C SER A 83 -50.31 61.02 -7.05
N GLY A 84 -48.97 60.92 -6.81
CA GLY A 84 -47.98 60.07 -7.58
C GLY A 84 -47.17 58.86 -6.99
N GLU A 85 -46.18 58.34 -7.76
CA GLU A 85 -45.22 57.19 -7.57
C GLU A 85 -43.95 57.30 -8.52
N LEU A 86 -42.67 57.44 -8.08
CA LEU A 86 -41.49 57.78 -8.96
C LEU A 86 -40.42 56.69 -9.25
N VAL A 87 -39.87 56.62 -10.49
CA VAL A 87 -38.69 55.78 -10.90
C VAL A 87 -37.37 56.60 -10.96
N VAL A 88 -36.38 56.23 -11.81
CA VAL A 88 -34.94 56.07 -11.44
C VAL A 88 -33.95 56.50 -12.60
N SER A 89 -32.77 57.12 -12.35
CA SER A 89 -31.93 57.88 -13.35
C SER A 89 -30.48 58.37 -12.95
N HIS A 90 -29.42 58.32 -13.79
CA HIS A 90 -27.97 58.48 -13.37
C HIS A 90 -27.32 59.88 -13.17
N GLU A 91 -26.45 60.05 -12.15
CA GLU A 91 -25.58 61.24 -11.90
C GLU A 91 -24.10 60.92 -11.60
N VAL A 92 -23.24 61.96 -11.59
CA VAL A 92 -21.90 61.98 -10.95
C VAL A 92 -21.77 63.24 -10.09
N PHE A 93 -21.32 63.09 -8.86
CA PHE A 93 -21.03 64.16 -7.89
C PHE A 93 -19.53 64.24 -7.63
N ASP A 94 -18.89 65.29 -8.12
CA ASP A 94 -17.59 65.74 -7.63
C ASP A 94 -17.75 66.41 -6.26
N VAL A 95 -17.09 65.88 -5.23
CA VAL A 95 -16.95 66.54 -3.93
C VAL A 95 -15.55 67.16 -3.87
N ALA A 96 -15.51 68.48 -3.68
CA ALA A 96 -14.35 69.31 -4.01
C ALA A 96 -13.03 68.83 -3.38
N SER A 97 -12.01 68.73 -4.23
CA SER A 97 -10.61 68.55 -3.83
C SER A 97 -10.17 69.68 -2.88
N VAL A 98 -9.88 69.35 -1.62
CA VAL A 98 -9.47 70.35 -0.63
C VAL A 98 -8.01 70.75 -0.88
N SER A 99 -7.82 71.85 -1.61
CA SER A 99 -6.53 72.52 -1.77
C SER A 99 -6.55 73.90 -1.09
N ALA A 100 -5.54 74.17 -0.28
CA ALA A 100 -5.29 75.50 0.26
C ALA A 100 -4.42 76.27 -0.73
N ALA A 101 -4.98 77.31 -1.37
CA ALA A 101 -4.29 78.05 -2.42
C ALA A 101 -3.11 78.87 -1.85
N VAL A 102 -1.95 78.75 -2.49
CA VAL A 102 -0.74 79.57 -2.23
C VAL A 102 -0.28 80.18 -3.56
N GLY A 103 0.25 81.41 -3.49
CA GLY A 103 0.75 82.15 -4.64
C GLY A 103 2.00 81.52 -5.30
N ALA A 104 2.36 82.05 -6.46
CA ALA A 104 3.36 81.44 -7.35
C ALA A 104 4.82 81.49 -6.83
N GLU A 105 5.63 80.59 -7.43
CA GLU A 105 7.08 80.40 -7.30
C GLU A 105 7.61 79.72 -6.02
N GLY A 106 8.64 78.86 -6.16
CA GLY A 106 9.49 78.45 -5.03
C GLY A 106 9.45 76.99 -4.53
N ASN A 107 9.19 75.99 -5.40
CA ASN A 107 9.38 74.54 -5.20
C ASN A 107 10.04 74.04 -3.87
N LEU A 108 9.22 73.55 -2.93
CA LEU A 108 9.54 72.59 -1.85
C LEU A 108 8.21 71.85 -1.47
N PRO A 109 8.21 70.77 -0.65
CA PRO A 109 7.43 69.56 -0.93
C PRO A 109 5.90 69.74 -1.00
N ALA A 110 5.28 68.99 -1.91
CA ALA A 110 3.87 69.08 -2.22
C ALA A 110 2.95 68.60 -1.08
N VAL A 111 1.85 69.32 -0.88
CA VAL A 111 0.71 68.89 -0.07
C VAL A 111 -0.15 67.95 -0.92
N THR A 112 -0.41 66.73 -0.45
CA THR A 112 -1.28 65.76 -1.13
C THR A 112 -2.75 66.11 -0.92
N THR A 113 -3.45 66.40 -2.03
CA THR A 113 -4.89 66.69 -2.06
C THR A 113 -5.72 65.43 -2.17
N GLN A 114 -6.54 65.13 -1.17
CA GLN A 114 -7.53 64.06 -1.29
C GLN A 114 -8.68 64.50 -2.20
N THR A 115 -9.02 63.69 -3.22
CA THR A 115 -10.21 63.91 -4.07
C THR A 115 -11.31 62.93 -3.69
N LEU A 116 -12.56 63.39 -3.58
CA LEU A 116 -13.72 62.54 -3.24
C LEU A 116 -14.73 62.58 -4.40
N GLN A 117 -14.92 61.47 -5.10
CA GLN A 117 -15.85 61.39 -6.25
C GLN A 117 -16.88 60.28 -6.05
N THR A 118 -18.13 60.54 -6.45
CA THR A 118 -19.21 59.53 -6.42
C THR A 118 -19.97 59.50 -7.74
N ALA A 119 -20.11 58.33 -8.37
CA ALA A 119 -20.80 58.15 -9.64
C ALA A 119 -21.92 57.10 -9.56
N THR A 120 -22.91 57.15 -10.46
CA THR A 120 -24.05 56.22 -10.43
C THR A 120 -24.05 55.14 -11.52
N TYR A 121 -23.54 55.42 -12.73
CA TYR A 121 -23.50 54.43 -13.83
C TYR A 121 -22.54 54.83 -14.95
N GLY A 122 -21.89 53.86 -15.59
CA GLY A 122 -21.17 54.01 -16.87
C GLY A 122 -20.11 55.11 -16.90
N SER A 123 -19.59 55.51 -15.75
CA SER A 123 -18.79 56.73 -15.56
C SER A 123 -17.30 56.43 -15.52
N THR A 124 -16.45 57.46 -15.69
CA THR A 124 -15.01 57.36 -15.43
C THR A 124 -14.61 58.33 -14.33
N LEU A 125 -14.05 57.80 -13.24
CA LEU A 125 -13.59 58.54 -12.06
C LEU A 125 -12.07 58.53 -12.04
N ILE A 126 -11.45 59.69 -11.79
CA ILE A 126 -9.99 59.84 -11.78
C ILE A 126 -9.58 60.67 -10.56
N GLY A 127 -8.73 60.08 -9.72
CA GLY A 127 -8.10 60.74 -8.58
C GLY A 127 -6.57 60.69 -8.65
N ASP A 128 -5.93 61.54 -7.86
CA ASP A 128 -4.49 61.48 -7.60
C ASP A 128 -4.22 60.49 -6.44
N SER A 129 -3.11 60.65 -5.71
CA SER A 129 -2.82 59.84 -4.51
C SER A 129 -3.57 60.36 -3.28
N HIS A 130 -4.00 59.46 -2.40
CA HIS A 130 -4.88 59.71 -1.24
C HIS A 130 -6.34 60.01 -1.60
N SER A 131 -6.83 59.52 -2.75
CA SER A 131 -8.19 59.74 -3.24
C SER A 131 -9.20 58.74 -2.68
N GLN A 132 -10.48 59.13 -2.65
CA GLN A 132 -11.61 58.28 -2.32
C GLN A 132 -12.62 58.29 -3.49
N LEU A 133 -12.74 57.18 -4.22
CA LEU A 133 -13.61 57.06 -5.38
C LEU A 133 -14.72 56.04 -5.10
N VAL A 134 -15.96 56.37 -5.44
CA VAL A 134 -17.12 55.49 -5.26
C VAL A 134 -17.90 55.42 -6.57
N ALA A 135 -17.81 54.29 -7.28
CA ALA A 135 -18.46 54.12 -8.56
C ALA A 135 -19.76 53.32 -8.47
N GLY A 136 -20.70 53.67 -9.34
CA GLY A 136 -21.89 52.87 -9.62
C GLY A 136 -21.68 51.91 -10.80
N TYR A 137 -22.77 51.31 -11.28
CA TYR A 137 -22.75 50.18 -12.23
C TYR A 137 -21.96 50.45 -13.52
N GLY A 138 -21.09 49.54 -13.93
CA GLY A 138 -20.41 49.55 -15.23
C GLY A 138 -19.42 50.68 -15.45
N SER A 139 -18.82 51.20 -14.36
CA SER A 139 -17.94 52.37 -14.39
C SER A 139 -16.45 51.99 -14.46
N THR A 140 -15.56 52.97 -14.51
CA THR A 140 -14.10 52.79 -14.40
C THR A 140 -13.52 53.79 -13.42
N GLU A 141 -12.64 53.35 -12.52
CA GLU A 141 -11.98 54.17 -11.52
C GLU A 141 -10.46 54.09 -11.70
N THR A 142 -9.75 55.20 -11.52
CA THR A 142 -8.28 55.23 -11.52
C THR A 142 -7.77 56.22 -10.49
N ALA A 143 -6.89 55.77 -9.58
CA ALA A 143 -6.28 56.61 -8.55
C ALA A 143 -4.77 56.38 -8.40
N GLY A 144 -4.10 57.31 -7.73
CA GLY A 144 -2.74 57.13 -7.23
C GLY A 144 -2.67 56.24 -5.98
N SER A 145 -1.51 56.21 -5.31
CA SER A 145 -1.28 55.42 -4.10
C SER A 145 -2.06 55.94 -2.88
N HIS A 146 -2.16 55.14 -1.82
CA HIS A 146 -2.84 55.45 -0.56
C HIS A 146 -4.36 55.76 -0.73
N SER A 147 -5.03 55.18 -1.74
CA SER A 147 -6.39 55.55 -2.15
C SER A 147 -7.44 54.49 -1.81
N ASP A 148 -8.67 54.91 -1.50
CA ASP A 148 -9.84 54.05 -1.32
C ASP A 148 -10.73 54.03 -2.58
N LEU A 149 -10.98 52.88 -3.18
CA LEU A 149 -11.91 52.69 -4.31
C LEU A 149 -13.07 51.78 -3.89
N THR A 150 -14.30 52.18 -4.18
CA THR A 150 -15.52 51.37 -3.98
C THR A 150 -16.26 51.23 -5.31
N ALA A 151 -15.92 50.18 -6.04
CA ALA A 151 -16.37 49.92 -7.40
C ALA A 151 -17.75 49.24 -7.43
N GLY A 152 -18.67 49.79 -8.22
CA GLY A 152 -20.01 49.22 -8.44
C GLY A 152 -19.99 47.91 -9.23
N TYR A 153 -21.16 47.31 -9.45
CA TYR A 153 -21.35 46.10 -10.26
C TYR A 153 -20.76 46.26 -11.67
N GLY A 154 -19.95 45.32 -12.14
CA GLY A 154 -19.39 45.31 -13.50
C GLY A 154 -18.39 46.43 -13.80
N SER A 155 -17.80 47.03 -12.76
CA SER A 155 -16.89 48.18 -12.89
C SER A 155 -15.41 47.76 -12.91
N THR A 156 -14.52 48.64 -13.34
CA THR A 156 -13.06 48.38 -13.40
C THR A 156 -12.27 49.43 -12.61
N GLY A 157 -11.67 49.04 -11.48
CA GLY A 157 -10.88 49.94 -10.63
C GLY A 157 -9.37 49.72 -10.73
N THR A 158 -8.59 50.79 -10.80
CA THR A 158 -7.12 50.76 -10.72
C THR A 158 -6.62 51.74 -9.66
N ALA A 159 -5.68 51.34 -8.79
CA ALA A 159 -5.05 52.22 -7.81
C ALA A 159 -3.52 52.00 -7.74
N GLY A 160 -2.83 52.92 -7.08
CA GLY A 160 -1.41 52.77 -6.75
C GLY A 160 -1.15 51.78 -5.60
N SER A 161 0.01 51.90 -4.95
CA SER A 161 0.36 51.11 -3.75
C SER A 161 -0.44 51.55 -2.53
N ASP A 162 -0.38 50.77 -1.44
CA ASP A 162 -0.95 51.09 -0.12
C ASP A 162 -2.46 51.40 -0.17
N SER A 163 -3.17 50.83 -1.15
CA SER A 163 -4.54 51.23 -1.51
C SER A 163 -5.57 50.18 -1.12
N SER A 164 -6.81 50.63 -0.90
CA SER A 164 -7.96 49.81 -0.47
C SER A 164 -9.00 49.77 -1.58
N LEU A 165 -9.26 48.60 -2.16
CA LEU A 165 -10.16 48.46 -3.32
C LEU A 165 -11.30 47.49 -2.98
N THR A 166 -12.53 47.99 -2.84
CA THR A 166 -13.74 47.18 -2.64
C THR A 166 -14.55 47.08 -3.94
N ALA A 167 -14.89 45.87 -4.40
CA ALA A 167 -15.58 45.63 -5.66
C ALA A 167 -16.96 44.98 -5.49
N GLY A 168 -17.92 45.47 -6.29
CA GLY A 168 -19.18 44.82 -6.57
C GLY A 168 -19.04 43.51 -7.37
N TYR A 169 -20.18 43.00 -7.84
CA TYR A 169 -20.24 41.74 -8.59
C TYR A 169 -19.75 41.93 -10.03
N GLY A 170 -18.98 40.99 -10.56
CA GLY A 170 -18.51 41.01 -11.96
C GLY A 170 -17.47 42.08 -12.26
N SER A 171 -16.83 42.64 -11.24
CA SER A 171 -15.93 43.79 -11.35
C SER A 171 -14.46 43.35 -11.47
N THR A 172 -13.62 44.20 -12.06
CA THR A 172 -12.17 43.96 -12.19
C THR A 172 -11.40 44.99 -11.36
N GLN A 173 -10.36 44.57 -10.64
CA GLN A 173 -9.53 45.47 -9.84
C GLN A 173 -8.03 45.20 -10.02
N THR A 174 -7.25 46.28 -10.09
CA THR A 174 -5.78 46.26 -10.13
C THR A 174 -5.21 47.22 -9.10
N SER A 175 -4.20 46.82 -8.34
CA SER A 175 -3.49 47.69 -7.39
C SER A 175 -1.97 47.69 -7.59
N GLY A 176 -1.29 48.61 -6.92
CA GLY A 176 0.14 48.51 -6.62
C GLY A 176 0.41 47.47 -5.52
N SER A 177 1.54 47.65 -4.85
CA SER A 177 2.00 46.78 -3.74
C SER A 177 1.36 47.16 -2.40
N ASP A 178 1.50 46.30 -1.39
CA ASP A 178 1.04 46.51 0.00
C ASP A 178 -0.43 46.97 0.09
N SER A 179 -1.27 46.46 -0.83
CA SER A 179 -2.66 46.89 -1.04
C SER A 179 -3.66 45.82 -0.63
N SER A 180 -4.87 46.24 -0.23
CA SER A 180 -5.96 45.33 0.16
C SER A 180 -7.12 45.40 -0.83
N LEU A 181 -7.54 44.26 -1.39
CA LEU A 181 -8.58 44.18 -2.41
C LEU A 181 -9.70 43.22 -1.96
N ARG A 182 -10.95 43.69 -1.94
CA ARG A 182 -12.12 42.91 -1.49
C ARG A 182 -13.24 42.91 -2.52
N ALA A 183 -13.50 41.78 -3.20
CA ALA A 183 -14.45 41.74 -4.32
C ALA A 183 -15.65 40.79 -4.12
N GLY A 184 -16.77 41.15 -4.77
CA GLY A 184 -17.98 40.33 -4.86
C GLY A 184 -17.84 39.10 -5.78
N TYR A 185 -18.98 38.50 -6.15
CA TYR A 185 -19.03 37.29 -6.96
C TYR A 185 -18.56 37.55 -8.41
N GLY A 186 -17.90 36.58 -9.03
CA GLY A 186 -17.52 36.63 -10.45
C GLY A 186 -16.50 37.70 -10.80
N SER A 187 -15.69 38.15 -9.83
CA SER A 187 -14.80 39.29 -9.98
C SER A 187 -13.36 38.86 -10.27
N THR A 188 -12.56 39.77 -10.84
CA THR A 188 -11.12 39.53 -11.11
C THR A 188 -10.26 40.54 -10.34
N GLN A 189 -9.24 40.07 -9.63
CA GLN A 189 -8.31 40.90 -8.86
C GLN A 189 -6.87 40.62 -9.26
N THR A 190 -6.09 41.67 -9.48
CA THR A 190 -4.63 41.62 -9.66
C THR A 190 -3.95 42.57 -8.69
N ALA A 191 -3.02 42.07 -7.90
CA ALA A 191 -2.20 42.88 -7.00
C ALA A 191 -0.72 42.55 -7.16
N GLN A 192 0.15 43.37 -6.58
CA GLN A 192 1.60 43.19 -6.65
C GLN A 192 2.13 42.52 -5.38
N GLU A 193 3.29 42.95 -4.89
CA GLU A 193 3.92 42.40 -3.70
C GLU A 193 3.09 42.68 -2.43
N ARG A 194 3.14 41.77 -1.44
CA ARG A 194 2.62 41.95 -0.06
C ARG A 194 1.15 42.36 0.04
N SER A 195 0.32 41.85 -0.86
CA SER A 195 -1.08 42.29 -0.97
C SER A 195 -2.08 41.27 -0.39
N ASP A 196 -3.18 41.78 0.17
CA ASP A 196 -4.26 41.00 0.79
C ASP A 196 -5.50 40.99 -0.12
N LEU A 197 -5.88 39.83 -0.65
CA LEU A 197 -7.01 39.65 -1.57
C LEU A 197 -8.12 38.81 -0.94
N VAL A 198 -9.35 39.32 -0.92
CA VAL A 198 -10.53 38.63 -0.38
C VAL A 198 -11.67 38.63 -1.40
N THR A 199 -12.00 37.47 -1.98
CA THR A 199 -13.02 37.35 -3.04
C THR A 199 -14.23 36.51 -2.66
N GLY A 200 -15.38 36.85 -3.26
CA GLY A 200 -16.58 36.03 -3.28
C GLY A 200 -16.44 34.72 -4.07
N TYR A 201 -17.59 34.15 -4.47
CA TYR A 201 -17.65 32.90 -5.23
C TYR A 201 -17.26 33.13 -6.71
N GLY A 202 -16.65 32.13 -7.34
CA GLY A 202 -16.39 32.10 -8.78
C GLY A 202 -15.46 33.21 -9.27
N SER A 203 -14.51 33.65 -8.43
CA SER A 203 -13.64 34.79 -8.71
C SER A 203 -12.21 34.36 -9.05
N THR A 204 -11.45 35.24 -9.71
CA THR A 204 -10.04 35.00 -10.07
C THR A 204 -9.13 36.02 -9.40
N SER A 205 -8.07 35.56 -8.73
CA SER A 205 -7.11 36.39 -8.00
C SER A 205 -5.69 36.07 -8.41
N THR A 206 -4.90 37.11 -8.73
CA THR A 206 -3.46 37.01 -8.96
C THR A 206 -2.73 37.99 -8.04
N ALA A 207 -1.70 37.53 -7.33
CA ALA A 207 -0.86 38.37 -6.47
C ALA A 207 0.63 38.05 -6.64
N GLY A 208 1.49 38.94 -6.13
CA GLY A 208 2.95 38.80 -6.19
C GLY A 208 3.53 37.96 -5.06
N TYR A 209 4.73 38.34 -4.63
CA TYR A 209 5.44 37.78 -3.48
C TYR A 209 4.72 38.06 -2.15
N ALA A 210 4.88 37.17 -1.17
CA ALA A 210 4.46 37.33 0.23
C ALA A 210 3.00 37.80 0.42
N SER A 211 2.09 37.27 -0.39
CA SER A 211 0.70 37.74 -0.48
C SER A 211 -0.31 36.76 0.15
N SER A 212 -1.45 37.28 0.60
CA SER A 212 -2.53 36.50 1.23
C SER A 212 -3.78 36.51 0.35
N LEU A 213 -4.30 35.35 -0.02
CA LEU A 213 -5.47 35.22 -0.90
C LEU A 213 -6.54 34.35 -0.23
N ILE A 214 -7.71 34.93 0.05
CA ILE A 214 -8.87 34.24 0.62
C ILE A 214 -10.02 34.28 -0.38
N ALA A 215 -10.54 33.12 -0.81
CA ALA A 215 -11.58 33.05 -1.84
C ALA A 215 -12.74 32.09 -1.50
N GLY A 216 -13.90 32.38 -2.09
CA GLY A 216 -15.07 31.52 -2.04
C GLY A 216 -14.95 30.24 -2.88
N TYR A 217 -16.10 29.63 -3.18
CA TYR A 217 -16.20 28.37 -3.93
C TYR A 217 -15.93 28.60 -5.42
N GLY A 218 -15.32 27.61 -6.09
CA GLY A 218 -15.09 27.64 -7.55
C GLY A 218 -14.12 28.72 -8.01
N SER A 219 -13.19 29.14 -7.15
CA SER A 219 -12.30 30.28 -7.41
C SER A 219 -10.93 29.82 -7.94
N THR A 220 -10.25 30.71 -8.67
CA THR A 220 -8.87 30.47 -9.15
C THR A 220 -7.92 31.47 -8.52
N GLN A 221 -6.88 30.99 -7.85
CA GLN A 221 -5.88 31.81 -7.16
C GLN A 221 -4.48 31.49 -7.68
N THR A 222 -3.72 32.52 -8.04
CA THR A 222 -2.29 32.42 -8.40
C THR A 222 -1.48 33.39 -7.53
N ALA A 223 -0.37 32.94 -6.94
CA ALA A 223 0.52 33.78 -6.14
C ALA A 223 2.01 33.48 -6.42
N GLY A 224 2.88 34.38 -5.96
CA GLY A 224 4.33 34.18 -5.99
C GLY A 224 4.85 33.30 -4.85
N TYR A 225 6.09 33.57 -4.43
CA TYR A 225 6.76 32.92 -3.29
C TYR A 225 6.16 33.34 -1.94
N GLU A 226 6.40 32.52 -0.90
CA GLU A 226 6.05 32.79 0.51
C GLU A 226 4.58 33.20 0.74
N SER A 227 3.66 32.68 -0.09
CA SER A 227 2.26 33.16 -0.14
C SER A 227 1.29 32.20 0.54
N THR A 228 0.19 32.74 1.09
CA THR A 228 -0.86 31.96 1.78
C THR A 228 -2.16 32.02 1.01
N LEU A 229 -2.66 30.87 0.55
CA LEU A 229 -3.87 30.76 -0.27
C LEU A 229 -4.92 29.90 0.45
N THR A 230 -6.08 30.47 0.74
CA THR A 230 -7.24 29.76 1.30
C THR A 230 -8.42 29.85 0.33
N ALA A 231 -9.01 28.72 -0.06
CA ALA A 231 -10.14 28.69 -1.00
C ALA A 231 -11.22 27.67 -0.62
N GLY A 232 -12.45 27.93 -1.10
CA GLY A 232 -13.60 27.04 -0.95
C GLY A 232 -13.52 25.77 -1.80
N TYR A 233 -14.67 25.11 -1.98
CA TYR A 233 -14.82 23.86 -2.72
C TYR A 233 -14.62 24.07 -4.22
N GLY A 234 -14.06 23.08 -4.92
CA GLY A 234 -13.89 23.10 -6.38
C GLY A 234 -12.93 24.18 -6.89
N SER A 235 -11.96 24.59 -6.06
CA SER A 235 -11.06 25.71 -6.36
C SER A 235 -9.74 25.25 -6.97
N THR A 236 -9.07 26.15 -7.69
CA THR A 236 -7.72 25.92 -8.23
C THR A 236 -6.74 26.91 -7.60
N GLN A 237 -5.66 26.42 -7.01
CA GLN A 237 -4.59 27.20 -6.40
C GLN A 237 -3.24 26.87 -7.04
N THR A 238 -2.48 27.89 -7.42
CA THR A 238 -1.08 27.79 -7.84
C THR A 238 -0.24 28.80 -7.07
N ALA A 239 0.85 28.35 -6.46
CA ALA A 239 1.85 29.23 -5.84
C ALA A 239 3.28 28.78 -6.17
N GLN A 240 4.26 29.62 -5.86
CA GLN A 240 5.67 29.28 -5.98
C GLN A 240 6.21 28.75 -4.63
N ASP A 241 7.53 28.74 -4.44
CA ASP A 241 8.16 28.07 -3.30
C ASP A 241 7.77 28.69 -1.93
N SER A 242 7.92 27.89 -0.87
CA SER A 242 7.65 28.24 0.53
C SER A 242 6.19 28.68 0.82
N SER A 243 5.22 28.16 0.06
CA SER A 243 3.82 28.60 0.12
C SER A 243 2.89 27.65 0.88
N SER A 244 1.78 28.19 1.42
CA SER A 244 0.77 27.47 2.20
C SER A 244 -0.58 27.50 1.50
N LEU A 245 -1.10 26.32 1.11
CA LEU A 245 -2.31 26.16 0.32
C LEU A 245 -3.36 25.36 1.10
N THR A 246 -4.51 25.96 1.39
CA THR A 246 -5.66 25.31 2.05
C THR A 246 -6.89 25.36 1.16
N THR A 247 -7.47 24.20 0.82
CA THR A 247 -8.61 24.09 -0.09
C THR A 247 -9.77 23.22 0.42
N GLY A 248 -10.98 23.52 -0.08
CA GLY A 248 -12.16 22.68 0.10
C GLY A 248 -12.14 21.38 -0.72
N TYR A 249 -13.28 20.71 -0.79
CA TYR A 249 -13.43 19.41 -1.47
C TYR A 249 -13.30 19.57 -3.00
N GLY A 250 -12.78 18.56 -3.69
CA GLY A 250 -12.71 18.53 -5.16
C GLY A 250 -11.79 19.60 -5.77
N SER A 251 -10.78 20.03 -5.02
CA SER A 251 -9.91 21.15 -5.39
C SER A 251 -8.57 20.68 -5.98
N THR A 252 -7.88 21.58 -6.69
CA THR A 252 -6.53 21.35 -7.23
C THR A 252 -5.56 22.36 -6.65
N SER A 253 -4.47 21.87 -6.04
CA SER A 253 -3.41 22.70 -5.44
C SER A 253 -2.05 22.33 -6.04
N THR A 254 -1.33 23.32 -6.56
CA THR A 254 0.04 23.19 -7.06
C THR A 254 0.95 24.18 -6.34
N ALA A 255 2.08 23.71 -5.79
CA ALA A 255 3.08 24.57 -5.15
C ALA A 255 4.51 24.12 -5.47
N GLY A 256 5.49 24.97 -5.14
CA GLY A 256 6.90 24.75 -5.41
C GLY A 256 7.64 23.96 -4.33
N TYR A 257 8.91 24.31 -4.11
CA TYR A 257 9.77 23.84 -3.03
C TYR A 257 9.19 24.17 -1.63
N ALA A 258 9.50 23.35 -0.62
CA ALA A 258 9.20 23.56 0.80
C ALA A 258 7.76 24.04 1.11
N SER A 259 6.78 23.50 0.41
CA SER A 259 5.38 23.99 0.45
C SER A 259 4.45 23.04 1.21
N SER A 260 3.40 23.61 1.80
CA SER A 260 2.41 22.86 2.60
C SER A 260 1.03 22.92 1.95
N LEU A 261 0.44 21.75 1.67
CA LEU A 261 -0.84 21.61 0.98
C LEU A 261 -1.84 20.85 1.86
N ILE A 262 -2.98 21.46 2.16
CA ILE A 262 -4.10 20.87 2.89
C ILE A 262 -5.35 20.93 2.00
N ALA A 263 -6.02 19.80 1.79
CA ALA A 263 -7.19 19.72 0.92
C ALA A 263 -8.30 18.81 1.44
N GLY A 264 -9.52 19.09 1.00
CA GLY A 264 -10.69 18.25 1.27
C GLY A 264 -10.68 16.90 0.51
N TYR A 265 -11.82 16.23 0.53
CA TYR A 265 -12.03 14.95 -0.15
C TYR A 265 -12.01 15.10 -1.69
N GLY A 266 -11.53 14.08 -2.40
CA GLY A 266 -11.51 14.04 -3.86
C GLY A 266 -10.58 15.07 -4.51
N SER A 267 -9.53 15.50 -3.80
CA SER A 267 -8.67 16.62 -4.22
C SER A 267 -7.37 16.14 -4.86
N THR A 268 -6.74 17.01 -5.66
CA THR A 268 -5.44 16.76 -6.30
C THR A 268 -4.40 17.74 -5.77
N GLN A 269 -3.28 17.23 -5.26
CA GLN A 269 -2.17 18.02 -4.72
C GLN A 269 -0.87 17.66 -5.43
N THR A 270 -0.17 18.67 -5.93
CA THR A 270 1.17 18.55 -6.51
C THR A 270 2.12 19.52 -5.81
N ALA A 271 3.25 19.04 -5.32
CA ALA A 271 4.28 19.88 -4.71
C ALA A 271 5.68 19.54 -5.24
N GLY A 272 6.64 20.44 -4.97
CA GLY A 272 8.05 20.21 -5.23
C GLY A 272 8.70 19.28 -4.21
N TYR A 273 9.96 19.59 -3.92
CA TYR A 273 10.84 18.90 -2.98
C TYR A 273 10.62 19.45 -1.54
N GLU A 274 10.96 18.66 -0.51
CA GLU A 274 10.81 19.03 0.93
C GLU A 274 9.38 19.47 1.33
N SER A 275 8.35 18.89 0.71
CA SER A 275 6.97 19.37 0.82
C SER A 275 6.04 18.42 1.60
N THR A 276 5.00 18.99 2.22
CA THR A 276 4.03 18.25 3.06
C THR A 276 2.62 18.31 2.46
N LEU A 277 2.00 17.15 2.21
CA LEU A 277 0.69 17.04 1.56
C LEU A 277 -0.30 16.28 2.46
N THR A 278 -1.45 16.88 2.77
CA THR A 278 -2.55 16.25 3.53
C THR A 278 -3.87 16.37 2.78
N ALA A 279 -4.55 15.24 2.53
CA ALA A 279 -5.83 15.21 1.81
C ALA A 279 -6.83 14.16 2.33
N GLY A 280 -8.13 14.40 2.05
CA GLY A 280 -9.25 13.51 2.42
C GLY A 280 -9.33 12.21 1.61
N TYR A 281 -10.48 11.53 1.65
CA TYR A 281 -10.68 10.26 0.92
C TYR A 281 -10.74 10.50 -0.60
N GLY A 282 -10.35 9.50 -1.39
CA GLY A 282 -10.37 9.53 -2.85
C GLY A 282 -9.41 10.55 -3.47
N SER A 283 -8.35 10.94 -2.76
CA SER A 283 -7.46 12.03 -3.16
C SER A 283 -6.20 11.54 -3.86
N THR A 284 -5.57 12.41 -4.65
CA THR A 284 -4.31 12.15 -5.36
C THR A 284 -3.24 13.12 -4.90
N GLN A 285 -2.08 12.59 -4.47
CA GLN A 285 -0.93 13.36 -4.01
C GLN A 285 0.33 12.98 -4.78
N THR A 286 1.03 14.00 -5.29
CA THR A 286 2.36 13.87 -5.91
C THR A 286 3.32 14.88 -5.29
N ALA A 287 4.46 14.42 -4.79
CA ALA A 287 5.58 15.26 -4.38
C ALA A 287 6.90 14.74 -4.95
N GLN A 288 7.97 15.53 -4.81
CA GLN A 288 9.31 15.12 -5.21
C GLN A 288 10.01 14.43 -4.03
N GLU A 289 11.33 14.60 -3.87
CA GLU A 289 12.09 13.93 -2.81
C GLU A 289 11.85 14.56 -1.42
N ARG A 290 12.23 13.82 -0.37
CA ARG A 290 12.18 14.22 1.05
C ARG A 290 10.83 14.82 1.47
N SER A 291 9.73 14.21 0.99
CA SER A 291 8.38 14.76 1.11
C SER A 291 7.43 13.80 1.83
N ASP A 292 6.47 14.37 2.57
CA ASP A 292 5.54 13.64 3.44
C ASP A 292 4.11 13.71 2.88
N LEU A 293 3.50 12.55 2.64
CA LEU A 293 2.18 12.40 2.01
C LEU A 293 1.22 11.66 2.94
N VAL A 294 0.10 12.30 3.30
CA VAL A 294 -0.96 11.74 4.13
C VAL A 294 -2.30 11.78 3.39
N THR A 295 -2.87 10.60 3.12
CA THR A 295 -4.18 10.44 2.48
C THR A 295 -5.14 9.52 3.25
N GLY A 296 -6.44 9.65 2.98
CA GLY A 296 -7.45 8.75 3.52
C GLY A 296 -7.75 7.51 2.66
N TYR A 297 -8.97 6.98 2.78
CA TYR A 297 -9.44 5.80 2.02
C TYR A 297 -9.39 6.00 0.50
N GLY A 298 -9.12 4.93 -0.25
CA GLY A 298 -9.23 4.88 -1.71
C GLY A 298 -8.34 5.89 -2.44
N SER A 299 -7.19 6.25 -1.85
CA SER A 299 -6.36 7.37 -2.30
C SER A 299 -5.05 6.91 -2.93
N THR A 300 -4.40 7.80 -3.69
CA THR A 300 -3.13 7.55 -4.37
C THR A 300 -2.06 8.54 -3.93
N SER A 301 -0.92 8.03 -3.46
CA SER A 301 0.23 8.83 -3.00
C SER A 301 1.51 8.42 -3.76
N THR A 302 2.22 9.40 -4.31
CA THR A 302 3.50 9.20 -5.03
C THR A 302 4.56 10.21 -4.55
N ALA A 303 5.74 9.73 -4.14
CA ALA A 303 6.85 10.60 -3.73
C ALA A 303 8.24 10.06 -4.14
N GLY A 304 9.27 10.88 -4.02
CA GLY A 304 10.64 10.58 -4.44
C GLY A 304 11.50 9.81 -3.43
N TYR A 305 12.80 10.09 -3.46
CA TYR A 305 13.82 9.60 -2.51
C TYR A 305 13.50 10.03 -1.07
N ALA A 306 13.82 9.18 -0.09
CA ALA A 306 13.66 9.35 1.35
C ALA A 306 12.36 10.05 1.78
N SER A 307 11.23 9.55 1.26
CA SER A 307 9.90 10.14 1.42
C SER A 307 8.98 9.23 2.23
N SER A 308 7.99 9.82 2.92
CA SER A 308 7.05 9.11 3.79
C SER A 308 5.64 9.12 3.21
N LEU A 309 4.99 7.96 3.12
CA LEU A 309 3.64 7.81 2.60
C LEU A 309 2.74 7.09 3.61
N ILE A 310 1.63 7.73 3.99
CA ILE A 310 0.60 7.19 4.87
C ILE A 310 -0.77 7.27 4.16
N ALA A 311 -1.50 6.15 4.09
CA ALA A 311 -2.77 6.08 3.36
C ALA A 311 -3.80 5.15 4.02
N GLY A 312 -5.09 5.39 3.73
CA GLY A 312 -6.20 4.57 4.21
C GLY A 312 -6.32 3.18 3.57
N TYR A 313 -7.52 2.60 3.64
CA TYR A 313 -7.81 1.30 3.03
C TYR A 313 -8.15 1.48 1.54
N GLY A 314 -7.82 0.49 0.71
CA GLY A 314 -8.01 0.50 -0.74
C GLY A 314 -7.08 1.48 -1.47
N SER A 315 -5.96 1.83 -0.84
CA SER A 315 -5.09 2.92 -1.28
C SER A 315 -3.83 2.40 -1.98
N THR A 316 -3.26 3.22 -2.86
CA THR A 316 -2.03 2.90 -3.60
C THR A 316 -0.92 3.87 -3.23
N GLN A 317 0.26 3.35 -2.90
CA GLN A 317 1.43 4.12 -2.48
C GLN A 317 2.67 3.72 -3.27
N THR A 318 3.39 4.71 -3.79
CA THR A 318 4.65 4.52 -4.53
C THR A 318 5.71 5.49 -4.02
N ALA A 319 6.87 5.01 -3.60
CA ALA A 319 7.98 5.88 -3.20
C ALA A 319 9.35 5.41 -3.71
N GLY A 320 10.35 6.27 -3.57
CA GLY A 320 11.73 5.99 -3.93
C GLY A 320 12.51 5.09 -2.98
N TYR A 321 13.82 5.34 -2.97
CA TYR A 321 14.86 4.72 -2.16
C TYR A 321 14.93 5.36 -0.76
N GLU A 322 15.27 4.59 0.28
CA GLU A 322 15.25 4.99 1.70
C GLU A 322 13.88 5.52 2.17
N SER A 323 12.79 5.11 1.50
CA SER A 323 11.43 5.63 1.71
C SER A 323 10.54 4.68 2.54
N THR A 324 9.54 5.23 3.24
CA THR A 324 8.66 4.47 4.14
C THR A 324 7.20 4.56 3.69
N LEU A 325 6.52 3.41 3.58
CA LEU A 325 5.13 3.30 3.12
C LEU A 325 4.28 2.55 4.15
N THR A 326 3.09 3.06 4.44
CA THR A 326 2.07 2.43 5.29
C THR A 326 0.67 2.63 4.71
N ALA A 327 -0.04 1.55 4.34
CA ALA A 327 -1.42 1.58 3.88
C ALA A 327 -2.28 0.42 4.43
N GLY A 328 -3.60 0.58 4.36
CA GLY A 328 -4.58 -0.31 5.01
C GLY A 328 -4.89 -1.63 4.31
N TYR A 329 -6.15 -2.07 4.44
CA TYR A 329 -6.72 -3.26 3.80
C TYR A 329 -6.96 -3.01 2.31
N GLY A 330 -6.93 -4.03 1.44
CA GLY A 330 -7.13 -3.88 -0.01
C GLY A 330 -6.05 -3.06 -0.74
N SER A 331 -4.97 -2.65 -0.08
CA SER A 331 -4.05 -1.60 -0.51
C SER A 331 -2.80 -2.13 -1.23
N THR A 332 -2.05 -1.28 -1.92
CA THR A 332 -0.79 -1.65 -2.60
C THR A 332 0.32 -0.65 -2.31
N GLN A 333 1.51 -1.15 -1.97
CA GLN A 333 2.69 -0.38 -1.57
C GLN A 333 3.91 -0.84 -2.36
N THR A 334 4.58 0.09 -3.04
CA THR A 334 5.77 -0.19 -3.86
C THR A 334 6.87 0.81 -3.55
N ALA A 335 8.07 0.34 -3.24
CA ALA A 335 9.21 1.20 -2.92
C ALA A 335 10.54 0.50 -3.20
N GLN A 336 11.62 1.28 -3.22
CA GLN A 336 12.90 0.84 -3.73
C GLN A 336 13.79 0.26 -2.61
N GLU A 337 15.09 0.55 -2.62
CA GLU A 337 16.07 -0.04 -1.70
C GLU A 337 16.12 0.69 -0.34
N LYS A 338 16.44 -0.05 0.72
CA LYS A 338 16.38 0.31 2.15
C LYS A 338 15.03 0.86 2.60
N SER A 339 13.99 0.59 1.83
CA SER A 339 12.64 1.08 2.03
C SER A 339 11.82 0.11 2.90
N LEU A 340 10.85 0.63 3.65
CA LEU A 340 10.04 -0.15 4.59
C LEU A 340 8.57 -0.11 4.18
N LEU A 341 7.95 -1.28 4.00
CA LEU A 341 6.62 -1.40 3.41
C LEU A 341 5.72 -2.36 4.17
N THR A 342 4.59 -1.83 4.62
CA THR A 342 3.68 -2.48 5.58
C THR A 342 2.24 -2.43 5.07
N THR A 343 1.76 -3.50 4.42
CA THR A 343 0.36 -3.62 3.90
C THR A 343 -0.54 -4.47 4.80
N GLY A 344 -1.86 -4.22 4.74
CA GLY A 344 -2.89 -4.96 5.48
C GLY A 344 -3.44 -6.24 4.81
N TYR A 345 -4.67 -6.62 5.17
CA TYR A 345 -5.34 -7.81 4.60
C TYR A 345 -5.57 -7.65 3.09
N GLY A 346 -5.24 -8.68 2.31
CA GLY A 346 -5.46 -8.67 0.86
C GLY A 346 -4.86 -7.43 0.21
N SER A 347 -3.60 -7.14 0.52
CA SER A 347 -2.92 -5.88 0.17
C SER A 347 -1.45 -6.17 -0.12
N THR A 348 -0.83 -5.68 -1.19
CA THR A 348 0.54 -6.08 -1.59
C THR A 348 1.60 -5.03 -1.27
N SER A 349 2.64 -5.40 -0.51
CA SER A 349 3.91 -4.64 -0.38
C SER A 349 5.00 -5.26 -1.26
N THR A 350 5.90 -4.45 -1.82
CA THR A 350 7.10 -4.95 -2.54
C THR A 350 8.25 -3.96 -2.45
N ALA A 351 9.40 -4.42 -1.93
CA ALA A 351 10.53 -3.61 -1.50
C ALA A 351 11.89 -4.20 -1.94
N GLY A 352 12.92 -3.37 -2.09
CA GLY A 352 14.23 -3.73 -2.67
C GLY A 352 15.34 -4.25 -1.74
N TYR A 353 16.58 -3.83 -2.00
CA TYR A 353 17.81 -4.23 -1.27
C TYR A 353 17.82 -3.70 0.18
N GLU A 354 18.21 -4.51 1.16
CA GLU A 354 18.11 -4.20 2.62
C GLU A 354 16.69 -3.77 3.09
N SER A 355 15.66 -3.94 2.24
CA SER A 355 14.29 -3.48 2.47
C SER A 355 13.37 -4.52 3.14
N SER A 356 12.22 -4.06 3.63
CA SER A 356 11.21 -4.91 4.29
C SER A 356 9.92 -5.05 3.44
N LEU A 357 9.55 -6.30 3.07
CA LEU A 357 8.42 -6.64 2.18
C LEU A 357 7.28 -7.33 2.96
N ILE A 358 6.17 -6.66 3.29
CA ILE A 358 5.14 -7.23 4.21
C ILE A 358 3.74 -7.32 3.54
N ALA A 359 3.40 -8.42 2.83
CA ALA A 359 2.48 -8.41 1.66
C ALA A 359 1.50 -9.60 1.40
N GLY A 360 0.25 -9.26 1.05
CA GLY A 360 -0.75 -10.05 0.30
C GLY A 360 -0.57 -10.06 -1.23
N TYR A 361 -1.58 -10.35 -2.08
CA TYR A 361 -3.01 -10.66 -1.87
C TYR A 361 -3.31 -12.10 -1.44
N GLY A 362 -4.24 -12.27 -0.49
CA GLY A 362 -4.53 -13.56 0.18
C GLY A 362 -3.36 -14.14 0.97
N SER A 363 -2.21 -13.49 0.89
CA SER A 363 -0.87 -13.90 1.28
C SER A 363 -0.41 -13.01 2.43
N THR A 364 0.71 -13.36 3.06
CA THR A 364 1.38 -12.51 4.05
C THR A 364 2.88 -12.74 3.96
N GLN A 365 3.57 -11.96 3.14
CA GLN A 365 5.01 -11.75 3.26
C GLN A 365 5.28 -10.95 4.54
N THR A 366 6.51 -11.02 5.01
CA THR A 366 7.19 -10.08 5.91
C THR A 366 8.63 -10.02 5.40
N ALA A 367 9.50 -9.06 5.72
CA ALA A 367 10.94 -9.28 5.50
C ALA A 367 11.83 -8.63 6.55
N GLY A 368 12.77 -9.40 7.08
CA GLY A 368 13.72 -8.96 8.10
C GLY A 368 15.09 -8.56 7.55
N TYR A 369 16.07 -8.37 8.45
CA TYR A 369 17.40 -7.86 8.12
C TYR A 369 18.09 -8.75 7.07
N LYS A 370 18.45 -8.16 5.92
CA LYS A 370 19.04 -8.87 4.75
C LYS A 370 18.30 -10.15 4.37
N SER A 371 17.00 -10.21 4.69
CA SER A 371 16.13 -11.35 4.44
C SER A 371 15.22 -11.00 3.27
N THR A 372 15.07 -11.92 2.33
CA THR A 372 14.30 -11.69 1.11
C THR A 372 13.17 -12.70 1.08
N LEU A 373 11.93 -12.20 0.98
CA LEU A 373 10.72 -12.98 1.17
C LEU A 373 9.73 -12.69 0.05
N THR A 374 9.09 -13.74 -0.45
CA THR A 374 8.47 -13.70 -1.78
C THR A 374 7.33 -14.71 -1.88
N ALA A 375 6.21 -14.40 -1.21
CA ALA A 375 5.00 -15.24 -1.17
C ALA A 375 4.28 -15.28 -2.51
N GLY A 376 3.98 -16.48 -2.98
CA GLY A 376 2.95 -16.73 -3.98
C GLY A 376 1.54 -16.53 -3.42
N TYR A 377 0.53 -16.68 -4.28
CA TYR A 377 -0.89 -16.51 -3.93
C TYR A 377 -1.32 -17.32 -2.70
N GLY A 378 -2.11 -16.73 -1.80
CA GLY A 378 -2.63 -17.42 -0.62
C GLY A 378 -1.57 -17.89 0.37
N SER A 379 -0.33 -17.36 0.29
CA SER A 379 0.84 -17.96 0.97
C SER A 379 1.40 -17.08 2.07
N THR A 380 1.80 -17.68 3.17
CA THR A 380 2.34 -16.98 4.35
C THR A 380 3.84 -17.20 4.43
N GLN A 381 4.60 -16.11 4.46
CA GLN A 381 6.05 -16.14 4.48
C GLN A 381 6.61 -15.23 5.55
N THR A 382 7.35 -15.83 6.48
CA THR A 382 7.87 -15.16 7.67
C THR A 382 9.31 -15.60 7.90
N ALA A 383 10.24 -14.64 7.95
CA ALA A 383 11.66 -14.92 8.13
C ALA A 383 12.36 -13.84 8.94
N GLU A 384 13.46 -14.24 9.57
CA GLU A 384 14.14 -13.45 10.58
C GLU A 384 15.35 -12.67 10.02
N HIS A 385 16.54 -13.30 9.92
CA HIS A 385 17.83 -12.64 9.67
C HIS A 385 18.62 -13.37 8.59
N GLY A 386 19.09 -12.69 7.55
CA GLY A 386 19.85 -13.29 6.45
C GLY A 386 19.11 -14.43 5.74
N SER A 387 17.78 -14.49 5.87
CA SER A 387 16.96 -15.65 5.50
C SER A 387 16.22 -15.41 4.19
N SER A 388 16.35 -16.34 3.26
CA SER A 388 15.84 -16.21 1.89
C SER A 388 14.72 -17.23 1.65
N LEU A 389 13.49 -16.75 1.48
CA LEU A 389 12.30 -17.60 1.45
C LEU A 389 11.50 -17.42 0.17
N THR A 390 11.08 -18.54 -0.38
CA THR A 390 10.18 -18.63 -1.53
C THR A 390 9.15 -19.70 -1.25
N ALA A 391 7.89 -19.42 -1.51
CA ALA A 391 6.78 -20.33 -1.29
C ALA A 391 5.75 -20.20 -2.41
N GLY A 392 5.47 -21.32 -3.07
CA GLY A 392 4.45 -21.43 -4.12
C GLY A 392 3.03 -21.27 -3.58
N TYR A 393 2.05 -21.28 -4.47
CA TYR A 393 0.61 -21.15 -4.15
C TYR A 393 0.17 -21.90 -2.88
N GLY A 394 -0.61 -21.24 -2.02
CA GLY A 394 -1.23 -21.81 -0.82
C GLY A 394 -0.26 -22.36 0.22
N SER A 395 0.98 -21.86 0.26
CA SER A 395 2.07 -22.45 1.05
C SER A 395 2.44 -21.60 2.26
N THR A 396 3.03 -22.24 3.26
CA THR A 396 3.47 -21.59 4.49
C THR A 396 4.97 -21.84 4.68
N ALA A 397 5.80 -20.80 4.64
CA ALA A 397 7.23 -20.91 4.89
C ALA A 397 7.66 -19.99 6.04
N THR A 398 8.13 -20.61 7.12
CA THR A 398 8.50 -19.96 8.39
C THR A 398 9.96 -20.28 8.70
N ALA A 399 10.83 -19.26 8.67
CA ALA A 399 12.28 -19.42 8.74
C ALA A 399 12.95 -18.73 9.92
N GLY A 400 13.67 -19.54 10.71
CA GLY A 400 14.69 -19.09 11.62
C GLY A 400 15.86 -18.36 10.94
N GLN A 401 16.74 -17.80 11.77
CA GLN A 401 18.04 -17.19 11.41
C GLN A 401 18.81 -17.94 10.30
N ASP A 402 19.42 -17.19 9.38
CA ASP A 402 20.36 -17.63 8.33
C ASP A 402 19.87 -18.85 7.52
N SER A 403 18.57 -18.92 7.24
CA SER A 403 17.92 -20.12 6.68
C SER A 403 17.31 -19.85 5.30
N SER A 404 17.40 -20.86 4.42
CA SER A 404 16.86 -20.80 3.06
C SER A 404 15.75 -21.84 2.91
N LEU A 405 14.53 -21.38 2.61
CA LEU A 405 13.34 -22.23 2.51
C LEU A 405 12.69 -22.04 1.14
N ILE A 406 12.49 -23.14 0.44
CA ILE A 406 11.87 -23.19 -0.88
C ILE A 406 10.67 -24.15 -0.80
N ALA A 407 9.48 -23.59 -0.57
CA ALA A 407 8.24 -24.35 -0.50
C ALA A 407 7.59 -24.48 -1.88
N GLY A 408 7.39 -25.71 -2.36
CA GLY A 408 6.54 -26.00 -3.51
C GLY A 408 5.06 -25.72 -3.21
N TYR A 409 4.20 -25.88 -4.22
CA TYR A 409 2.74 -25.70 -4.09
C TYR A 409 2.16 -26.39 -2.86
N GLY A 410 1.27 -25.73 -2.11
CA GLY A 410 0.55 -26.27 -0.96
C GLY A 410 1.43 -26.86 0.13
N SER A 411 2.67 -26.36 0.29
CA SER A 411 3.67 -26.98 1.18
C SER A 411 3.90 -26.17 2.46
N SER A 412 4.29 -26.85 3.53
CA SER A 412 4.46 -26.25 4.86
C SER A 412 5.88 -26.47 5.38
N LEU A 413 6.67 -25.40 5.47
CA LEU A 413 8.09 -25.44 5.82
C LEU A 413 8.32 -24.63 7.10
N THR A 414 8.85 -25.29 8.12
CA THR A 414 9.23 -24.68 9.41
C THR A 414 10.69 -24.97 9.69
N SER A 415 11.52 -23.92 9.67
CA SER A 415 12.97 -24.01 9.85
C SER A 415 13.42 -23.37 11.16
N GLY A 416 14.20 -24.10 11.95
CA GLY A 416 15.07 -23.54 12.97
C GLY A 416 16.33 -22.90 12.37
N ILE A 417 17.28 -22.55 13.24
CA ILE A 417 18.51 -21.80 12.91
C ILE A 417 19.38 -22.54 11.87
N ARG A 418 19.81 -21.80 10.84
CA ARG A 418 20.78 -22.21 9.80
C ARG A 418 20.38 -23.49 9.05
N SER A 419 19.12 -23.58 8.64
CA SER A 419 18.61 -24.77 7.95
C SER A 419 18.25 -24.49 6.49
N PHE A 420 18.30 -25.55 5.68
CA PHE A 420 18.02 -25.51 4.25
C PHE A 420 16.88 -26.48 3.96
N LEU A 421 15.72 -25.96 3.59
CA LEU A 421 14.51 -26.73 3.34
C LEU A 421 14.09 -26.54 1.89
N THR A 422 13.87 -27.63 1.16
CA THR A 422 13.37 -27.60 -0.22
C THR A 422 12.29 -28.66 -0.37
N ALA A 423 11.07 -28.22 -0.68
CA ALA A 423 9.89 -29.07 -0.70
C ALA A 423 9.26 -29.12 -2.10
N GLY A 424 8.99 -30.32 -2.60
CA GLY A 424 8.06 -30.54 -3.70
C GLY A 424 6.61 -30.29 -3.27
N TYR A 425 5.69 -30.34 -4.25
CA TYR A 425 4.25 -30.17 -4.05
C TYR A 425 3.70 -30.91 -2.82
N GLY A 426 2.80 -30.26 -2.06
CA GLY A 426 2.02 -30.86 -0.97
C GLY A 426 2.85 -31.45 0.17
N SER A 427 4.04 -30.90 0.45
CA SER A 427 5.01 -31.50 1.37
C SER A 427 5.22 -30.70 2.65
N THR A 428 5.53 -31.38 3.75
CA THR A 428 5.70 -30.78 5.08
C THR A 428 7.12 -31.01 5.58
N LEU A 429 7.87 -29.94 5.87
CA LEU A 429 9.26 -30.01 6.32
C LEU A 429 9.41 -29.24 7.63
N ILE A 430 9.82 -29.93 8.70
CA ILE A 430 10.04 -29.37 10.03
C ILE A 430 11.49 -29.63 10.43
N ALA A 431 12.27 -28.58 10.68
CA ALA A 431 13.72 -28.65 10.84
C ALA A 431 14.21 -27.99 12.13
N GLY A 432 15.01 -28.71 12.92
CA GLY A 432 15.82 -28.17 14.01
C GLY A 432 17.15 -27.56 13.55
N LEU A 433 17.92 -27.07 14.53
CA LEU A 433 19.23 -26.42 14.34
C LEU A 433 20.14 -27.13 13.33
N ARG A 434 20.57 -26.42 12.27
CA ARG A 434 21.50 -26.88 11.22
C ARG A 434 21.03 -28.14 10.49
N SER A 435 19.78 -28.19 10.08
CA SER A 435 19.26 -29.29 9.27
C SER A 435 19.30 -29.02 7.76
N VAL A 436 19.30 -30.09 6.96
CA VAL A 436 19.06 -30.02 5.51
C VAL A 436 17.94 -31.01 5.16
N LEU A 437 16.82 -30.52 4.63
CA LEU A 437 15.64 -31.33 4.28
C LEU A 437 15.31 -31.10 2.82
N ILE A 438 15.34 -32.15 2.01
CA ILE A 438 14.96 -32.12 0.59
C ILE A 438 13.85 -33.14 0.37
N ALA A 439 12.68 -32.70 -0.04
CA ALA A 439 11.49 -33.54 -0.20
C ALA A 439 10.95 -33.54 -1.63
N GLY A 440 10.69 -34.72 -2.18
CA GLY A 440 9.81 -34.89 -3.34
C GLY A 440 8.35 -34.63 -2.99
N TYR A 441 7.47 -34.74 -4.00
CA TYR A 441 6.01 -34.59 -3.88
C TYR A 441 5.43 -35.36 -2.67
N GLY A 442 4.45 -34.77 -1.98
CA GLY A 442 3.60 -35.43 -0.98
C GLY A 442 4.34 -36.03 0.22
N SER A 443 5.46 -35.44 0.64
CA SER A 443 6.39 -36.03 1.62
C SER A 443 6.44 -35.25 2.92
N SER A 444 6.62 -35.94 4.06
CA SER A 444 6.66 -35.33 5.40
C SER A 444 7.99 -35.61 6.11
N LEU A 445 8.78 -34.58 6.35
CA LEU A 445 10.15 -34.66 6.88
C LEU A 445 10.24 -33.89 8.20
N THR A 446 10.51 -34.58 9.30
CA THR A 446 10.74 -33.97 10.62
C THR A 446 12.16 -34.26 11.09
N SER A 447 12.92 -33.21 11.42
CA SER A 447 14.34 -33.25 11.70
C SER A 447 14.68 -32.54 13.01
N GLY A 448 15.40 -33.24 13.89
CA GLY A 448 16.02 -32.67 15.08
C GLY A 448 17.29 -31.87 14.78
N ILE A 449 18.19 -31.82 15.75
CA ILE A 449 19.44 -31.05 15.67
C ILE A 449 20.45 -31.77 14.75
N ARG A 450 21.01 -31.05 13.76
CA ARG A 450 22.09 -31.50 12.86
C ARG A 450 21.76 -32.76 12.03
N SER A 451 20.55 -32.85 11.48
CA SER A 451 20.13 -34.01 10.70
C SER A 451 19.95 -33.68 9.21
N THR A 452 20.16 -34.67 8.35
CA THR A 452 20.09 -34.53 6.88
C THR A 452 19.08 -35.53 6.33
N LEU A 453 18.01 -35.02 5.74
CA LEU A 453 16.88 -35.80 5.24
C LEU A 453 16.74 -35.55 3.74
N THR A 454 16.63 -36.61 2.96
CA THR A 454 16.33 -36.56 1.52
C THR A 454 15.29 -37.60 1.19
N ALA A 455 14.19 -37.18 0.56
CA ALA A 455 13.03 -38.01 0.28
C ALA A 455 12.63 -37.92 -1.20
N GLY A 456 12.41 -39.07 -1.82
CA GLY A 456 11.61 -39.18 -3.04
C GLY A 456 10.12 -38.97 -2.77
N TYR A 457 9.30 -39.15 -3.81
CA TYR A 457 7.84 -39.05 -3.76
C TYR A 457 7.22 -39.83 -2.57
N GLY A 458 6.20 -39.25 -1.93
CA GLY A 458 5.30 -39.91 -0.98
C GLY A 458 5.95 -40.48 0.27
N SER A 459 7.07 -39.90 0.74
CA SER A 459 7.90 -40.49 1.80
C SER A 459 7.82 -39.73 3.12
N ASN A 460 7.86 -40.47 4.23
CA ASN A 460 7.75 -39.93 5.59
C ASN A 460 9.02 -40.22 6.40
N GLN A 461 9.69 -39.17 6.86
CA GLN A 461 10.98 -39.24 7.55
C GLN A 461 10.91 -38.51 8.89
N ILE A 462 11.27 -39.17 9.99
CA ILE A 462 11.43 -38.56 11.33
C ILE A 462 12.85 -38.85 11.81
N ALA A 463 13.61 -37.82 12.17
CA ALA A 463 14.99 -37.93 12.60
C ALA A 463 15.25 -37.18 13.92
N SER A 464 15.79 -37.86 14.92
CA SER A 464 16.36 -37.23 16.12
C SER A 464 17.76 -36.67 15.85
N TYR A 465 18.46 -36.24 16.90
CA TYR A 465 19.79 -35.60 16.87
C TYR A 465 20.81 -36.35 15.98
N GLY A 466 21.41 -35.65 15.02
CA GLY A 466 22.61 -36.09 14.30
C GLY A 466 22.40 -37.28 13.36
N SER A 467 21.19 -37.44 12.83
CA SER A 467 20.78 -38.60 12.02
C SER A 467 20.69 -38.26 10.53
N SER A 468 20.88 -39.24 9.64
CA SER A 468 20.90 -39.04 8.18
C SER A 468 19.98 -40.04 7.48
N LEU A 469 18.98 -39.55 6.75
CA LEU A 469 17.89 -40.34 6.19
C LEU A 469 17.79 -40.10 4.67
N ILE A 470 17.84 -41.16 3.87
CA ILE A 470 17.62 -41.12 2.42
C ILE A 470 16.49 -42.10 2.08
N ALA A 471 15.40 -41.60 1.49
CA ALA A 471 14.22 -42.38 1.13
C ALA A 471 13.97 -42.38 -0.38
N GLY A 472 13.85 -43.57 -0.96
CA GLY A 472 13.21 -43.76 -2.27
C GLY A 472 11.69 -43.61 -2.20
N HIS A 473 11.03 -43.67 -3.35
CA HIS A 473 9.57 -43.58 -3.53
C HIS A 473 8.77 -44.38 -2.48
N GLU A 474 7.76 -43.76 -1.84
CA GLU A 474 6.84 -44.39 -0.86
C GLU A 474 7.52 -45.03 0.36
N SER A 475 8.61 -44.44 0.89
CA SER A 475 9.32 -45.02 2.05
C SER A 475 8.97 -44.34 3.39
N ILE A 476 9.05 -45.11 4.48
CA ILE A 476 8.86 -44.62 5.85
C ILE A 476 10.15 -44.83 6.65
N GLN A 477 10.64 -43.79 7.33
CA GLN A 477 11.88 -43.82 8.10
C GLN A 477 11.72 -43.10 9.45
N VAL A 478 12.01 -43.77 10.56
CA VAL A 478 12.03 -43.19 11.92
C VAL A 478 13.38 -43.48 12.55
N ALA A 479 14.13 -42.43 12.88
CA ALA A 479 15.49 -42.53 13.40
C ALA A 479 15.64 -41.88 14.77
N GLY A 480 16.05 -42.67 15.76
CA GLY A 480 16.61 -42.21 17.02
C GLY A 480 17.94 -41.46 16.82
N HIS A 481 18.62 -41.18 17.92
CA HIS A 481 19.79 -40.29 17.91
C HIS A 481 21.00 -40.94 17.23
N LYS A 482 21.65 -40.21 16.32
CA LYS A 482 22.89 -40.56 15.61
C LYS A 482 22.77 -41.82 14.74
N SER A 483 21.66 -41.95 14.04
CA SER A 483 21.30 -43.12 13.22
C SER A 483 21.25 -42.79 11.72
N MET A 484 21.58 -43.75 10.86
CA MET A 484 21.64 -43.58 9.41
C MET A 484 20.71 -44.58 8.71
N LEU A 485 19.77 -44.08 7.91
CA LEU A 485 18.73 -44.87 7.25
C LEU A 485 18.78 -44.61 5.72
N ILE A 486 18.84 -45.66 4.92
CA ILE A 486 18.76 -45.59 3.45
C ILE A 486 17.70 -46.58 2.98
N ALA A 487 16.66 -46.12 2.31
CA ALA A 487 15.52 -46.92 1.86
C ALA A 487 15.41 -46.94 0.32
N GLY A 488 15.36 -48.13 -0.27
CA GLY A 488 14.82 -48.33 -1.61
C GLY A 488 13.29 -48.14 -1.65
N LYS A 489 12.70 -48.13 -2.85
CA LYS A 489 11.25 -47.93 -3.03
C LYS A 489 10.41 -48.82 -2.09
N GLY A 490 9.43 -48.23 -1.40
CA GLY A 490 8.45 -48.94 -0.59
C GLY A 490 9.00 -49.56 0.70
N SER A 491 10.12 -49.07 1.22
CA SER A 491 10.75 -49.63 2.43
C SER A 491 10.29 -48.94 3.71
N SER A 492 10.27 -49.68 4.82
CA SER A 492 9.91 -49.16 6.15
C SER A 492 11.03 -49.43 7.16
N GLN A 493 11.57 -48.38 7.77
CA GLN A 493 12.77 -48.45 8.61
C GLN A 493 12.57 -47.70 9.93
N THR A 494 12.68 -48.38 11.06
CA THR A 494 12.65 -47.77 12.40
C THR A 494 13.92 -48.12 13.15
N ALA A 495 14.64 -47.11 13.64
CA ALA A 495 15.96 -47.22 14.24
C ALA A 495 16.02 -46.53 15.61
N GLY A 496 16.61 -47.17 16.63
CA GLY A 496 16.89 -46.59 17.93
C GLY A 496 18.13 -45.70 17.95
N PHE A 497 18.85 -45.68 19.07
CA PHE A 497 20.08 -44.92 19.27
C PHE A 497 21.28 -45.57 18.57
N ARG A 498 21.98 -44.82 17.70
CA ARG A 498 23.21 -45.22 17.00
C ARG A 498 23.08 -46.47 16.12
N SER A 499 22.02 -46.53 15.33
CA SER A 499 21.69 -47.67 14.46
C SER A 499 21.88 -47.31 12.98
N THR A 500 22.19 -48.29 12.12
CA THR A 500 22.36 -48.08 10.66
C THR A 500 21.53 -49.09 9.89
N LEU A 501 20.60 -48.61 9.08
CA LEU A 501 19.63 -49.38 8.32
C LEU A 501 19.80 -49.06 6.82
N ILE A 502 20.05 -50.05 5.99
CA ILE A 502 20.10 -49.90 4.53
C ILE A 502 19.16 -50.94 3.92
N ALA A 503 18.25 -50.54 3.05
CA ALA A 503 17.24 -51.39 2.43
C ALA A 503 17.27 -51.26 0.91
N GLY A 504 17.21 -52.39 0.20
CA GLY A 504 16.72 -52.42 -1.18
C GLY A 504 15.20 -52.21 -1.22
N ALA A 505 14.58 -52.36 -2.39
CA ALA A 505 13.13 -52.18 -2.51
C ALA A 505 12.34 -53.14 -1.59
N GLY A 506 11.13 -52.73 -1.17
CA GLY A 506 10.15 -53.58 -0.49
C GLY A 506 10.54 -54.11 0.90
N SER A 507 11.60 -53.57 1.52
CA SER A 507 12.19 -54.16 2.73
C SER A 507 11.72 -53.48 4.03
N VAL A 508 11.59 -54.25 5.11
CA VAL A 508 11.23 -53.73 6.44
C VAL A 508 12.35 -53.99 7.44
N GLN A 509 12.76 -52.95 8.17
CA GLN A 509 13.86 -52.97 9.14
C GLN A 509 13.45 -52.29 10.44
N LEU A 510 13.13 -53.06 11.47
CA LEU A 510 12.96 -52.57 12.83
C LEU A 510 14.27 -52.81 13.61
N ALA A 511 14.76 -51.80 14.28
CA ALA A 511 15.98 -51.83 15.08
C ALA A 511 15.83 -50.90 16.29
N GLY A 512 16.03 -51.41 17.49
CA GLY A 512 16.31 -50.59 18.66
C GLY A 512 17.73 -50.04 18.62
N ASP A 513 18.39 -50.06 19.77
CA ASP A 513 19.68 -49.43 19.97
C ASP A 513 20.83 -50.21 19.33
N ARG A 514 21.87 -49.47 18.90
CA ARG A 514 23.18 -49.95 18.42
C ARG A 514 23.12 -50.98 17.30
N SER A 515 21.99 -51.05 16.61
CA SER A 515 21.63 -52.11 15.69
C SER A 515 22.06 -51.78 14.27
N ARG A 516 22.73 -52.72 13.61
CA ARG A 516 23.18 -52.57 12.22
C ARG A 516 22.45 -53.56 11.35
N LEU A 517 21.75 -53.06 10.34
CA LEU A 517 20.80 -53.77 9.48
C LEU A 517 21.10 -53.35 8.02
N ILE A 518 21.35 -54.30 7.13
CA ILE A 518 21.50 -54.08 5.69
C ILE A 518 20.64 -55.15 5.05
N ALA A 519 19.76 -54.79 4.12
CA ALA A 519 18.75 -55.57 3.42
C ALA A 519 19.04 -55.61 1.91
N GLY A 520 18.71 -56.72 1.25
CA GLY A 520 18.62 -56.79 -0.21
C GLY A 520 17.32 -56.13 -0.69
N ALA A 521 16.81 -56.55 -1.84
CA ALA A 521 15.38 -56.38 -2.10
C ALA A 521 14.57 -57.31 -1.16
N ASP A 522 13.31 -56.96 -0.92
CA ASP A 522 12.27 -57.83 -0.34
C ASP A 522 12.68 -58.52 0.98
N SER A 523 13.37 -57.77 1.84
CA SER A 523 14.09 -58.26 3.01
C SER A 523 13.48 -57.79 4.34
N ASN A 524 13.31 -58.69 5.32
CA ASN A 524 12.73 -58.36 6.64
C ASN A 524 13.75 -58.47 7.79
N GLN A 525 13.80 -57.49 8.68
CA GLN A 525 14.85 -57.36 9.70
C GLN A 525 14.26 -56.79 11.00
N THR A 526 14.63 -57.32 12.16
CA THR A 526 14.01 -56.95 13.46
C THR A 526 15.04 -57.03 14.58
N ALA A 527 15.21 -55.99 15.41
CA ALA A 527 16.35 -55.81 16.32
C ALA A 527 16.06 -54.84 17.49
N GLY A 528 16.94 -54.76 18.50
CA GLY A 528 16.68 -54.06 19.77
C GLY A 528 17.89 -53.52 20.57
N ASP A 529 19.02 -54.22 20.59
CA ASP A 529 20.30 -53.91 21.27
C ASP A 529 21.54 -54.74 20.76
N ARG A 530 21.55 -56.05 20.45
CA ARG A 530 20.56 -57.06 20.00
C ARG A 530 20.00 -56.73 18.60
N SER A 531 20.15 -57.59 17.58
CA SER A 531 20.50 -57.09 16.23
C SER A 531 20.38 -58.10 15.07
N LYS A 532 20.69 -57.66 13.81
CA LYS A 532 21.14 -58.37 12.53
C LYS A 532 20.23 -58.07 11.26
N LEU A 533 20.54 -57.96 9.91
CA LEU A 533 21.68 -57.63 8.95
C LEU A 533 21.92 -58.45 7.58
N LEU A 534 21.01 -59.22 6.90
CA LEU A 534 21.31 -59.98 5.61
C LEU A 534 21.03 -59.05 4.39
N ALA A 535 21.95 -58.92 3.42
CA ALA A 535 21.67 -58.42 2.05
C ALA A 535 22.43 -59.18 0.93
N GLY A 536 21.77 -59.52 -0.20
CA GLY A 536 22.36 -60.11 -1.41
C GLY A 536 22.07 -61.62 -1.61
N ASN A 537 23.10 -62.46 -1.40
CA ASN A 537 22.98 -63.90 -1.09
C ASN A 537 22.25 -64.06 0.29
N ASN A 538 21.28 -63.16 0.60
CA ASN A 538 21.10 -62.45 1.88
C ASN A 538 19.92 -61.30 1.93
N SER A 539 19.27 -61.03 3.10
CA SER A 539 17.98 -60.33 3.59
C SER A 539 17.64 -60.16 5.19
N TYR A 540 18.51 -60.30 6.27
CA TYR A 540 18.33 -60.66 7.77
C TYR A 540 17.59 -59.74 8.75
N LEU A 541 17.09 -60.28 9.89
CA LEU A 541 15.92 -61.12 10.20
C LEU A 541 15.97 -61.48 11.72
N THR A 542 15.35 -60.73 12.66
CA THR A 542 15.28 -60.99 14.15
C THR A 542 16.51 -60.68 15.04
N ALA A 543 16.34 -60.80 16.38
CA ALA A 543 16.32 -59.69 17.34
C ALA A 543 17.11 -59.82 18.69
N GLY A 544 16.51 -60.25 19.81
CA GLY A 544 17.22 -60.46 21.10
C GLY A 544 16.37 -61.02 22.26
N ASP A 545 16.94 -61.75 23.23
CA ASP A 545 18.22 -62.48 23.19
C ASP A 545 18.25 -63.40 21.96
N ARG A 546 17.06 -63.97 21.67
CA ARG A 546 16.23 -64.04 20.45
C ARG A 546 16.58 -63.17 19.19
N SER A 547 17.87 -62.98 18.90
CA SER A 547 18.56 -62.55 17.65
C SER A 547 18.08 -63.23 16.33
N LYS A 548 18.64 -62.97 15.11
CA LYS A 548 18.71 -63.94 13.95
C LYS A 548 19.27 -63.33 12.62
N LEU A 549 19.75 -64.24 11.78
CA LEU A 549 20.26 -64.16 10.40
C LEU A 549 19.26 -64.93 9.41
N THR A 550 19.54 -65.57 8.22
CA THR A 550 18.61 -66.48 7.37
C THR A 550 19.00 -66.90 5.91
N GLY A 551 19.82 -66.17 5.12
CA GLY A 551 19.82 -66.08 3.62
C GLY A 551 20.25 -67.26 2.71
N GLY A 552 21.41 -67.14 2.01
CA GLY A 552 22.04 -68.27 1.34
C GLY A 552 22.71 -68.06 -0.03
N HIS A 553 23.81 -68.77 -0.35
CA HIS A 553 24.70 -69.48 0.58
C HIS A 553 25.73 -68.50 1.17
N ASP A 554 25.31 -67.72 2.17
CA ASP A 554 25.92 -67.67 3.51
C ASP A 554 24.86 -67.16 4.51
N CYS A 555 23.76 -67.93 4.51
CA CYS A 555 22.48 -67.69 5.14
C CYS A 555 22.53 -67.14 6.57
N THR A 556 22.97 -67.99 7.49
CA THR A 556 22.93 -67.73 8.92
C THR A 556 21.41 -67.68 9.39
N LEU A 557 21.00 -67.37 10.65
CA LEU A 557 19.70 -67.37 11.45
C LEU A 557 20.08 -67.07 12.96
N MET A 558 19.62 -67.71 14.05
CA MET A 558 20.06 -67.52 15.48
C MET A 558 19.50 -66.38 16.31
N ALA A 559 18.53 -66.79 17.12
CA ALA A 559 17.89 -66.14 18.24
C ALA A 559 18.61 -66.37 19.58
N GLY A 560 17.97 -66.98 20.58
CA GLY A 560 18.50 -67.27 21.91
C GLY A 560 17.44 -67.16 23.02
N ASP A 561 16.83 -68.22 23.49
CA ASP A 561 16.44 -69.49 22.86
C ASP A 561 15.79 -69.32 21.45
N GLN A 562 15.39 -70.42 20.80
CA GLN A 562 14.49 -70.49 19.64
C GLN A 562 15.10 -70.04 18.32
N SER A 563 16.28 -70.57 18.00
CA SER A 563 17.38 -69.73 17.54
C SER A 563 17.70 -69.71 16.03
N ARG A 564 18.58 -70.60 15.49
CA ARG A 564 18.56 -71.10 14.08
C ARG A 564 19.73 -70.89 13.05
N LEU A 565 20.93 -70.28 13.28
CA LEU A 565 21.94 -69.88 12.20
C LEU A 565 22.28 -70.79 10.92
N THR A 566 21.65 -70.60 9.74
CA THR A 566 21.59 -71.54 8.56
C THR A 566 22.64 -71.48 7.41
N ALA A 567 23.83 -70.84 7.48
CA ALA A 567 24.70 -70.54 6.30
C ALA A 567 25.14 -71.65 5.28
N GLY A 568 25.18 -71.39 3.97
CA GLY A 568 26.48 -70.97 3.45
C GLY A 568 27.40 -72.05 2.93
N LYS A 569 28.68 -71.68 2.86
CA LYS A 569 29.81 -72.58 3.10
C LYS A 569 30.05 -72.78 4.61
N ASN A 570 29.40 -72.02 5.51
CA ASN A 570 29.61 -72.10 6.97
C ASN A 570 28.34 -71.81 7.81
N SER A 571 27.39 -72.74 7.89
CA SER A 571 26.24 -72.60 8.82
C SER A 571 26.67 -72.64 10.27
N VAL A 572 26.97 -71.50 10.86
CA VAL A 572 27.03 -71.40 12.33
C VAL A 572 25.63 -71.19 12.83
N LEU A 573 25.18 -71.87 13.91
CA LEU A 573 23.73 -72.12 14.09
C LEU A 573 23.05 -71.90 15.48
N THR A 574 23.79 -71.97 16.57
CA THR A 574 23.54 -71.69 18.01
C THR A 574 22.16 -71.26 18.57
N ALA A 575 21.76 -71.82 19.71
CA ALA A 575 20.39 -71.85 20.22
C ALA A 575 20.10 -72.47 21.63
N GLY A 576 19.63 -71.69 22.61
CA GLY A 576 18.67 -72.24 23.60
C GLY A 576 17.41 -72.76 22.88
N ALA A 577 16.61 -73.62 23.51
CA ALA A 577 15.37 -74.28 22.98
C ALA A 577 14.83 -73.84 21.58
N ARG A 578 14.91 -74.67 20.50
CA ARG A 578 14.28 -74.71 19.10
C ARG A 578 14.97 -74.19 17.77
N SER A 579 15.48 -75.03 16.80
CA SER A 579 16.26 -74.66 15.53
C SER A 579 16.61 -75.72 14.29
N LYS A 580 17.40 -75.42 13.17
CA LYS A 580 17.80 -76.20 11.88
C LYS A 580 18.67 -75.47 10.73
N LEU A 581 19.35 -76.16 9.73
CA LEU A 581 20.60 -75.79 8.90
C LEU A 581 20.68 -76.00 7.31
N ILE A 582 21.77 -75.56 6.55
CA ILE A 582 22.21 -75.99 5.16
C ILE A 582 23.62 -76.69 4.74
N GLY A 583 24.79 -76.09 4.27
CA GLY A 583 25.76 -76.77 3.27
C GLY A 583 27.37 -76.76 3.32
N SER A 584 28.08 -77.93 3.19
CA SER A 584 29.59 -78.23 3.05
C SER A 584 30.65 -78.34 4.24
N GLU A 585 30.86 -79.47 4.97
CA GLU A 585 32.00 -79.79 5.94
C GLU A 585 31.62 -80.29 7.40
N GLY A 586 31.87 -79.74 8.64
CA GLY A 586 32.81 -78.78 9.36
C GLY A 586 32.43 -77.43 10.17
N SER A 587 31.19 -77.08 10.62
CA SER A 587 30.65 -75.87 11.35
C SER A 587 29.10 -75.91 11.66
N THR A 588 28.68 -75.76 12.93
CA THR A 588 27.36 -75.85 13.69
C THR A 588 26.08 -76.63 13.17
N LEU A 589 24.96 -76.50 13.92
CA LEU A 589 23.73 -77.30 14.23
C LEU A 589 23.45 -76.92 15.69
N SER A 590 22.22 -76.69 16.14
CA SER A 590 21.90 -76.22 17.50
C SER A 590 20.42 -76.01 17.87
N ALA A 591 19.90 -76.46 19.02
CA ALA A 591 18.65 -76.05 19.72
C ALA A 591 18.74 -76.32 21.23
N GLY A 592 17.66 -76.20 22.01
CA GLY A 592 17.11 -77.43 22.61
C GLY A 592 15.87 -78.01 21.92
N GLU A 593 15.59 -79.30 22.08
CA GLU A 593 14.27 -79.94 21.85
C GLU A 593 13.69 -79.86 20.40
N ASP A 594 14.40 -79.28 19.43
CA ASP A 594 14.05 -79.22 17.99
C ASP A 594 15.31 -78.79 17.21
N SER A 595 16.29 -79.64 17.01
CA SER A 595 17.51 -79.33 16.25
C SER A 595 17.93 -80.51 15.42
N THR A 596 19.19 -80.51 15.02
CA THR A 596 19.93 -81.38 14.12
C THR A 596 21.33 -80.76 14.00
N LEU A 597 22.17 -81.32 13.17
CA LEU A 597 23.52 -80.91 12.86
C LEU A 597 23.72 -81.14 11.41
N VAL A 598 24.42 -80.23 10.75
CA VAL A 598 24.83 -80.41 9.38
C VAL A 598 26.18 -79.65 9.24
N PHE A 599 27.23 -79.97 10.01
CA PHE A 599 28.43 -79.09 10.19
C PHE A 599 29.12 -78.76 8.83
N ARG A 600 29.70 -77.53 8.55
CA ARG A 600 30.45 -77.02 7.33
C ARG A 600 31.94 -76.39 7.35
N LEU A 601 33.11 -77.06 7.01
CA LEU A 601 34.51 -76.64 6.55
C LEU A 601 35.28 -77.62 5.53
N TRP A 602 36.66 -77.73 5.40
CA TRP A 602 37.40 -78.46 4.28
C TRP A 602 38.72 -79.30 4.52
N ASP A 603 39.12 -80.19 3.56
CA ASP A 603 40.25 -81.19 3.58
C ASP A 603 41.68 -80.73 3.15
N GLY A 604 41.86 -79.47 2.77
CA GLY A 604 43.13 -78.95 2.21
C GLY A 604 43.27 -79.01 0.67
N LYS A 605 42.35 -79.70 -0.03
CA LYS A 605 42.14 -79.64 -1.49
C LYS A 605 40.65 -79.55 -1.91
N ARG A 606 39.69 -79.95 -1.07
CA ARG A 606 38.25 -80.09 -1.36
C ARG A 606 37.41 -80.06 -0.06
N TYR A 607 36.15 -79.61 -0.15
CA TYR A 607 35.18 -79.53 0.97
C TYR A 607 34.20 -80.72 0.89
N ARG A 608 34.07 -81.55 1.94
CA ARG A 608 33.10 -82.66 2.15
C ARG A 608 31.76 -82.13 2.74
N GLN A 609 30.91 -82.96 3.37
CA GLN A 609 29.83 -82.53 4.30
C GLN A 609 29.23 -83.65 5.16
N LEU A 610 28.88 -83.35 6.42
CA LEU A 610 28.18 -84.28 7.34
C LEU A 610 27.16 -83.62 8.31
N VAL A 611 26.56 -84.40 9.23
CA VAL A 611 25.21 -84.25 9.84
C VAL A 611 25.08 -84.86 11.27
N ALA A 612 23.98 -84.62 12.01
CA ALA A 612 23.39 -85.38 13.15
C ALA A 612 22.00 -84.77 13.56
N ARG A 613 21.26 -85.26 14.58
CA ARG A 613 19.80 -84.95 14.77
C ARG A 613 19.31 -84.89 16.23
N THR A 614 18.57 -83.85 16.68
CA THR A 614 18.01 -83.85 18.07
C THR A 614 17.17 -85.05 18.37
N GLY A 615 17.53 -85.69 19.48
CA GLY A 615 16.85 -86.84 20.08
C GLY A 615 17.57 -88.19 19.93
N GLU A 616 18.66 -88.28 19.15
CA GLU A 616 18.87 -89.51 18.35
C GLU A 616 20.33 -90.05 18.21
N ASN A 617 21.23 -89.97 19.21
CA ASN A 617 22.43 -90.86 19.24
C ASN A 617 23.13 -91.00 20.62
N GLY A 618 22.36 -91.20 21.70
CA GLY A 618 22.90 -91.21 23.08
C GLY A 618 22.91 -89.83 23.73
N VAL A 619 21.95 -88.98 23.32
CA VAL A 619 21.94 -87.55 23.58
C VAL A 619 20.51 -87.00 23.39
N GLU A 620 20.09 -86.20 24.36
CA GLU A 620 18.95 -85.26 24.50
C GLU A 620 19.45 -84.16 25.49
N ALA A 621 19.12 -82.84 25.45
CA ALA A 621 18.54 -81.96 24.41
C ALA A 621 19.06 -80.47 24.34
N ASP A 622 20.35 -80.21 24.02
CA ASP A 622 20.95 -79.00 23.37
C ASP A 622 22.40 -78.56 23.84
N ILE A 623 23.48 -78.99 23.13
CA ILE A 623 24.94 -78.74 23.30
C ILE A 623 25.50 -78.49 21.87
N PRO A 624 25.56 -77.28 21.24
CA PRO A 624 25.74 -77.03 19.80
C PRO A 624 25.45 -78.21 18.89
N TYR A 625 26.33 -78.66 17.95
CA TYR A 625 26.12 -80.03 17.41
C TYR A 625 27.25 -80.87 16.74
N TYR A 626 28.34 -80.35 16.14
CA TYR A 626 29.52 -81.05 15.51
C TYR A 626 29.41 -82.20 14.44
N VAL A 627 30.21 -82.10 13.36
CA VAL A 627 30.80 -83.21 12.54
C VAL A 627 32.21 -83.42 13.09
N ASN A 628 32.74 -84.63 13.04
CA ASN A 628 34.14 -84.90 13.39
C ASN A 628 35.00 -85.28 12.17
N ASP A 629 36.32 -85.36 12.39
CA ASP A 629 37.33 -85.61 11.35
C ASP A 629 37.46 -87.08 10.91
N ASP A 630 36.81 -88.01 11.62
CA ASP A 630 36.48 -89.35 11.09
C ASP A 630 35.43 -89.26 9.96
N ASP A 631 34.82 -88.07 9.79
CA ASP A 631 33.67 -87.79 8.95
C ASP A 631 32.47 -88.69 9.29
N ASP A 632 32.04 -88.66 10.56
CA ASP A 632 30.81 -89.30 11.02
C ASP A 632 29.82 -88.40 11.79
N ILE A 633 28.58 -88.92 11.93
CA ILE A 633 27.37 -88.15 12.28
C ILE A 633 27.18 -88.06 13.82
N VAL A 634 27.95 -87.17 14.47
CA VAL A 634 27.96 -87.07 15.94
C VAL A 634 26.89 -86.14 16.50
N ASN A 635 26.02 -86.75 17.30
CA ASN A 635 24.84 -86.14 17.87
C ASN A 635 25.22 -85.43 19.19
N LYS A 636 24.63 -84.29 19.59
CA LYS A 636 25.17 -83.45 20.69
C LYS A 636 24.05 -82.86 21.57
N THR A 637 23.73 -83.61 22.64
CA THR A 637 22.52 -83.53 23.53
C THR A 637 22.57 -82.43 24.63
N ASP A 638 22.33 -82.66 25.93
CA ASP A 638 21.87 -81.73 27.02
C ASP A 638 22.31 -80.24 27.22
N GLU A 639 23.43 -79.89 27.90
CA GLU A 639 23.77 -78.49 28.34
C GLU A 639 25.04 -77.84 27.70
N ASP A 640 24.94 -77.18 26.52
CA ASP A 640 25.90 -76.16 26.01
C ASP A 640 25.34 -75.24 24.88
N ASP A 641 24.09 -75.43 24.44
CA ASP A 641 23.38 -74.63 23.42
C ASP A 641 22.38 -73.63 24.03
N THR A 642 21.73 -74.10 25.10
CA THR A 642 21.66 -73.37 26.37
C THR A 642 22.83 -72.40 26.56
#